data_AF-A0A1I8BDB4-F1
#
_entry.id   AF-A0A1I8BDB4-F1
#
_cell.length_a   1.000
_cell.length_b   1.000
_cell.length_c   1.000
_cell.angle_alpha   90.00
_cell.angle_beta   90.00
_cell.angle_gamma   90.00
#
_symmetry.space_group_name_H-M   'P 1'
#
loop_
_entity.id
_entity.type
_entity.pdbx_description
1 polymer ?
#
loop_
_entity_poly.entity_id
_entity_poly.type
_entity_poly.pdbx_seq_one_letter_code
_entity_poly.pdbx_strand_id
1 'polypeptide(L)'
;MTDLSNSSNDLSFVDSGCSLKDSGCSCSKRLQTLEIGMKTALELVIQSNLGWKQNQMDLDNENKNFIDGMGQLSSCLDKIWMIPIEKELRERLLSTFTKLQKDGEDLIKRNEKLNIENTRLIIQSKLTDSKMNKFKEENNSTLTELAKLREDYKGLENELKSKKNLIDQLHDEENELIKEIEKLQNLRIDNILLKNERDRLHDLSNLQRTEINELNDEKEELKTKNKKLKEECDYSYNESLDLFVRKEELEAENKELNEECDQLYAESKNLRTEINDLITQKEIFEVANKELNEYCEKLVAERQDKEELEAENRELNEECDQLYAERQNALENSSIFTSLSCDYGAILNFINKRVFFIPFPNKITKTCHLQKCCGLDCLKSDLSNGYCFNNNGFVNVDDENGLLKYKVVEERGRNGNNFIGLYAKNEFTKALSFRFGYSLFYFEATLRKEATKHSQTYFAAIGFGGDSDTILLNNGPQNYTIYSQKFSWRDFDVFGCGIIFPPVREHERPYIFFTKNGKRIGDIIILTKNAANYCPFIGLKCCSAKINFGNDLEARPFIYNVYNHTL
;
A
#
# COMPACT_ATOMS: atom_id res chain seq x y z
N MET A 1 -25.47 -4.63 -8.40
CA MET A 1 -25.01 -5.98 -8.79
C MET A 1 -25.82 -6.96 -7.96
N THR A 2 -26.38 -8.01 -8.57
CA THR A 2 -27.26 -9.04 -7.98
C THR A 2 -28.55 -8.58 -7.29
N ASP A 3 -29.67 -9.06 -7.82
CA ASP A 3 -31.04 -8.97 -7.30
C ASP A 3 -31.36 -10.07 -6.25
N LEU A 4 -32.66 -10.25 -5.98
CA LEU A 4 -33.33 -11.34 -5.23
C LEU A 4 -33.29 -11.23 -3.69
N SER A 5 -34.28 -11.73 -2.93
CA SER A 5 -35.72 -11.96 -3.17
C SER A 5 -36.39 -12.36 -1.82
N ASN A 6 -37.71 -12.17 -1.67
CA ASN A 6 -38.70 -13.17 -1.17
C ASN A 6 -40.01 -12.52 -0.71
N SER A 7 -41.02 -13.37 -0.47
CA SER A 7 -42.43 -13.03 -0.29
C SER A 7 -43.11 -13.92 0.78
N SER A 8 -44.41 -13.67 1.02
CA SER A 8 -45.33 -14.46 1.88
C SER A 8 -45.11 -14.30 3.40
N ASN A 9 -46.09 -14.55 4.29
CA ASN A 9 -47.38 -15.23 4.13
C ASN A 9 -48.50 -14.56 4.97
N ASP A 10 -49.76 -14.93 4.71
CA ASP A 10 -50.92 -14.60 5.53
C ASP A 10 -50.90 -15.26 6.92
N LEU A 11 -51.61 -14.68 7.89
CA LEU A 11 -52.77 -15.34 8.52
C LEU A 11 -53.53 -14.39 9.46
N SER A 12 -54.87 -14.46 9.41
CA SER A 12 -55.76 -13.81 10.37
C SER A 12 -56.18 -14.78 11.47
N PHE A 13 -56.50 -14.25 12.66
CA PHE A 13 -57.23 -15.00 13.68
C PHE A 13 -58.32 -14.13 14.30
N VAL A 14 -59.44 -14.77 14.66
CA VAL A 14 -60.62 -14.13 15.25
C VAL A 14 -60.64 -14.46 16.73
N ASP A 15 -61.04 -13.50 17.56
CA ASP A 15 -61.44 -13.74 18.95
C ASP A 15 -62.81 -13.10 19.23
N SER A 16 -63.60 -13.73 20.10
CA SER A 16 -65.03 -13.46 20.28
C SER A 16 -65.49 -13.69 21.73
N GLY A 17 -65.11 -12.75 22.60
CA GLY A 17 -65.48 -12.76 24.02
C GLY A 17 -66.99 -12.71 24.28
N CYS A 18 -67.55 -13.79 24.83
CA CYS A 18 -68.96 -13.89 25.21
C CYS A 18 -69.17 -13.44 26.67
N SER A 19 -70.30 -12.77 26.96
CA SER A 19 -70.69 -12.37 28.31
C SER A 19 -72.17 -12.64 28.56
N LEU A 20 -72.47 -13.49 29.54
CA LEU A 20 -73.79 -14.00 29.87
C LEU A 20 -74.00 -13.92 31.39
N LYS A 21 -75.13 -13.38 31.85
CA LYS A 21 -75.60 -13.59 33.24
C LYS A 21 -77.11 -13.31 33.42
N ASP A 22 -77.83 -14.40 33.67
CA ASP A 22 -79.19 -14.47 34.20
C ASP A 22 -79.31 -13.82 35.60
N SER A 23 -80.45 -13.30 36.07
CA SER A 23 -81.85 -13.79 36.08
C SER A 23 -82.18 -14.74 37.27
N GLY A 24 -83.45 -14.76 37.70
CA GLY A 24 -83.81 -14.80 39.13
C GLY A 24 -84.31 -16.14 39.72
N CYS A 25 -84.31 -16.22 41.06
CA CYS A 25 -84.70 -17.41 41.83
C CYS A 25 -86.17 -17.38 42.32
N SER A 26 -86.89 -18.50 42.17
CA SER A 26 -88.34 -18.61 42.42
C SER A 26 -88.75 -19.05 43.84
N CYS A 27 -87.81 -19.27 44.76
CA CYS A 27 -88.11 -19.89 46.07
C CYS A 27 -89.07 -19.11 46.98
N SER A 28 -89.07 -17.78 46.92
CA SER A 28 -89.80 -16.93 47.89
C SER A 28 -91.32 -17.21 47.94
N LYS A 29 -91.96 -17.47 46.80
CA LYS A 29 -93.42 -17.68 46.73
C LYS A 29 -93.92 -19.00 47.34
N ARG A 30 -93.07 -20.02 47.49
CA ARG A 30 -93.50 -21.33 48.03
C ARG A 30 -93.57 -21.37 49.57
N LEU A 31 -92.76 -20.55 50.26
CA LEU A 31 -92.75 -20.51 51.72
C LEU A 31 -94.02 -19.87 52.30
N GLN A 32 -94.49 -18.76 51.70
CA GLN A 32 -95.69 -18.05 52.15
C GLN A 32 -96.97 -18.90 52.08
N THR A 33 -97.09 -19.79 51.09
CA THR A 33 -98.25 -20.70 50.98
C THR A 33 -98.28 -21.75 52.10
N LEU A 34 -97.11 -22.20 52.58
CA LEU A 34 -97.02 -23.22 53.63
C LEU A 34 -97.43 -22.66 55.00
N GLU A 35 -96.97 -21.44 55.33
CA GLU A 35 -97.22 -20.81 56.63
C GLU A 35 -98.73 -20.55 56.87
N ILE A 36 -99.45 -20.12 55.82
CA ILE A 36 -100.90 -19.88 55.88
C ILE A 36 -101.65 -21.18 56.21
N GLY A 37 -101.31 -22.29 55.52
CA GLY A 37 -101.96 -23.58 55.74
C GLY A 37 -101.78 -24.13 57.17
N MET A 38 -100.62 -23.90 57.79
CA MET A 38 -100.36 -24.34 59.16
C MET A 38 -101.12 -23.54 60.23
N LYS A 39 -101.41 -22.25 59.99
CA LYS A 39 -102.24 -21.45 60.90
C LYS A 39 -103.70 -21.92 60.92
N THR A 40 -104.32 -22.09 59.76
CA THR A 40 -105.73 -22.54 59.66
C THR A 40 -105.97 -23.92 60.27
N ALA A 41 -104.99 -24.83 60.18
CA ALA A 41 -105.08 -26.14 60.81
C ALA A 41 -105.08 -26.08 62.35
N LEU A 42 -104.40 -25.09 62.96
CA LEU A 42 -104.26 -24.99 64.41
C LEU A 42 -105.55 -24.48 65.08
N GLU A 43 -106.26 -23.54 64.44
CA GLU A 43 -107.49 -22.96 64.97
C GLU A 43 -108.64 -23.99 65.07
N LEU A 44 -108.73 -24.90 64.09
CA LEU A 44 -109.71 -26.00 64.10
C LEU A 44 -109.50 -26.98 65.27
N VAL A 45 -108.25 -27.26 65.64
CA VAL A 45 -107.91 -28.15 66.78
C VAL A 45 -108.24 -27.51 68.14
N ILE A 46 -108.15 -26.18 68.24
CA ILE A 46 -108.50 -25.44 69.46
C ILE A 46 -110.02 -25.44 69.67
N GLN A 47 -110.82 -25.20 68.62
CA GLN A 47 -112.29 -25.23 68.72
C GLN A 47 -112.83 -26.61 69.12
N SER A 48 -112.26 -27.70 68.58
CA SER A 48 -112.72 -29.07 68.92
C SER A 48 -112.45 -29.48 70.38
N ASN A 49 -111.39 -28.97 71.02
CA ASN A 49 -111.05 -29.34 72.41
C ASN A 49 -111.96 -28.68 73.45
N LEU A 50 -112.58 -27.53 73.15
CA LEU A 50 -113.46 -26.84 74.08
C LEU A 50 -114.78 -27.58 74.30
N GLY A 51 -115.35 -28.20 73.26
CA GLY A 51 -116.61 -28.94 73.36
C GLY A 51 -116.57 -30.18 74.27
N TRP A 52 -115.42 -30.84 74.39
CA TRP A 52 -115.28 -32.07 75.18
C TRP A 52 -115.33 -31.84 76.70
N LYS A 53 -114.94 -30.66 77.19
CA LYS A 53 -114.95 -30.37 78.64
C LYS A 53 -116.35 -30.13 79.21
N GLN A 54 -117.32 -29.76 78.39
CA GLN A 54 -118.69 -29.51 78.86
C GLN A 54 -119.38 -30.83 79.21
N ASN A 55 -119.43 -31.77 78.24
CA ASN A 55 -120.19 -33.01 78.34
C ASN A 55 -119.76 -33.94 79.49
N GLN A 56 -118.50 -33.84 79.96
CA GLN A 56 -118.02 -34.70 81.04
C GLN A 56 -118.48 -34.24 82.44
N MET A 57 -118.96 -32.99 82.58
CA MET A 57 -119.48 -32.47 83.85
C MET A 57 -120.93 -32.90 84.12
N ASP A 58 -121.67 -33.27 83.07
CA ASP A 58 -123.08 -33.71 83.17
C ASP A 58 -123.20 -35.21 83.54
N LEU A 59 -122.34 -36.09 83.01
CA LEU A 59 -122.38 -37.54 83.28
C LEU A 59 -122.12 -37.91 84.75
N ASP A 60 -121.29 -37.15 85.46
CA ASP A 60 -120.99 -37.41 86.88
C ASP A 60 -122.19 -37.09 87.79
N ASN A 61 -123.14 -36.27 87.32
CA ASN A 61 -124.39 -35.99 88.03
C ASN A 61 -125.43 -37.11 87.83
N GLU A 62 -125.56 -37.69 86.64
CA GLU A 62 -126.55 -38.73 86.36
C GLU A 62 -126.25 -40.05 87.08
N ASN A 63 -124.98 -40.48 87.10
CA ASN A 63 -124.57 -41.72 87.78
C ASN A 63 -124.91 -41.75 89.28
N LYS A 64 -124.91 -40.59 89.94
CA LYS A 64 -125.24 -40.49 91.36
C LYS A 64 -126.71 -40.80 91.65
N ASN A 65 -127.62 -40.34 90.78
CA ASN A 65 -129.07 -40.55 90.94
C ASN A 65 -129.48 -42.03 90.72
N PHE A 66 -128.74 -42.78 89.91
CA PHE A 66 -129.03 -44.19 89.63
C PHE A 66 -128.79 -45.10 90.85
N ILE A 67 -127.75 -44.81 91.64
CA ILE A 67 -127.38 -45.62 92.81
C ILE A 67 -128.41 -45.48 93.94
N ASP A 68 -128.86 -44.26 94.23
CA ASP A 68 -129.90 -44.01 95.26
C ASP A 68 -131.25 -44.64 94.89
N GLY A 69 -131.58 -44.73 93.59
CA GLY A 69 -132.80 -45.40 93.11
C GLY A 69 -132.82 -46.91 93.35
N MET A 70 -131.68 -47.59 93.16
CA MET A 70 -131.56 -49.04 93.38
C MET A 70 -131.75 -49.43 94.85
N GLY A 71 -131.36 -48.57 95.80
CA GLY A 71 -131.56 -48.80 97.23
C GLY A 71 -133.03 -48.90 97.64
N GLN A 72 -133.92 -48.14 96.99
CA GLN A 72 -135.36 -48.15 97.32
C GLN A 72 -136.06 -49.44 96.86
N LEU A 73 -135.70 -49.95 95.67
CA LEU A 73 -136.26 -51.19 95.11
C LEU A 73 -136.06 -52.41 96.02
N SER A 74 -134.91 -52.49 96.71
CA SER A 74 -134.64 -53.57 97.66
C SER A 74 -135.64 -53.64 98.81
N SER A 75 -136.22 -52.51 99.24
CA SER A 75 -137.15 -52.44 100.39
C SER A 75 -138.59 -52.88 100.07
N CYS A 76 -138.94 -52.98 98.79
CA CYS A 76 -140.29 -53.35 98.35
C CYS A 76 -140.46 -54.87 98.15
N LEU A 77 -139.37 -55.60 97.84
CA LEU A 77 -139.44 -57.02 97.49
C LEU A 77 -139.83 -57.92 98.67
N ASP A 78 -139.39 -57.60 99.88
CA ASP A 78 -139.70 -58.37 101.11
C ASP A 78 -141.21 -58.41 101.43
N LYS A 79 -141.98 -57.39 101.02
CA LYS A 79 -143.41 -57.27 101.37
C LYS A 79 -144.35 -58.01 100.42
N ILE A 80 -143.86 -58.50 99.28
CA ILE A 80 -144.67 -59.23 98.27
C ILE A 80 -144.67 -60.75 98.54
N TRP A 81 -143.81 -61.23 99.45
CA TRP A 81 -143.51 -62.66 99.66
C TRP A 81 -144.63 -63.54 100.26
N MET A 82 -145.83 -63.00 100.54
CA MET A 82 -146.95 -63.74 101.17
C MET A 82 -148.20 -63.91 100.29
N ILE A 83 -148.16 -63.55 99.00
CA ILE A 83 -149.25 -63.82 98.05
C ILE A 83 -148.92 -65.12 97.28
N PRO A 84 -149.85 -66.10 97.17
CA PRO A 84 -149.62 -67.36 96.47
C PRO A 84 -149.66 -67.17 94.94
N ILE A 85 -148.55 -66.69 94.38
CA ILE A 85 -148.31 -66.58 92.94
C ILE A 85 -147.64 -67.87 92.44
N GLU A 86 -148.02 -68.31 91.24
CA GLU A 86 -147.53 -69.55 90.62
C GLU A 86 -145.99 -69.58 90.49
N LYS A 87 -145.43 -70.75 90.79
CA LYS A 87 -143.98 -71.00 90.91
C LYS A 87 -143.17 -70.49 89.70
N GLU A 88 -143.71 -70.68 88.50
CA GLU A 88 -143.06 -70.34 87.22
C GLU A 88 -142.75 -68.85 87.07
N LEU A 89 -143.60 -67.97 87.62
CA LEU A 89 -143.38 -66.52 87.56
C LEU A 89 -142.22 -66.08 88.48
N ARG A 90 -142.04 -66.78 89.61
CA ARG A 90 -140.98 -66.53 90.59
C ARG A 90 -139.60 -66.92 90.02
N GLU A 91 -139.52 -68.05 89.33
CA GLU A 91 -138.29 -68.52 88.68
C GLU A 91 -137.91 -67.63 87.48
N ARG A 92 -138.88 -67.14 86.71
CA ARG A 92 -138.65 -66.12 85.65
C ARG A 92 -138.10 -64.80 86.19
N LEU A 93 -138.66 -64.27 87.29
CA LEU A 93 -138.17 -63.05 87.92
C LEU A 93 -136.73 -63.21 88.44
N LEU A 94 -136.43 -64.32 89.14
CA LEU A 94 -135.10 -64.59 89.68
C LEU A 94 -134.04 -64.78 88.59
N SER A 95 -134.39 -65.48 87.50
CA SER A 95 -133.56 -65.63 86.29
C SER A 95 -133.28 -64.28 85.62
N THR A 96 -134.28 -63.40 85.53
CA THR A 96 -134.11 -62.06 84.95
C THR A 96 -133.24 -61.16 85.84
N PHE A 97 -133.40 -61.21 87.16
CA PHE A 97 -132.60 -60.42 88.10
C PHE A 97 -131.13 -60.86 88.11
N THR A 98 -130.86 -62.16 88.18
CA THR A 98 -129.48 -62.68 88.11
C THR A 98 -128.80 -62.38 86.77
N LYS A 99 -129.55 -62.33 85.67
CA LYS A 99 -129.02 -61.83 84.39
C LYS A 99 -128.65 -60.34 84.47
N LEU A 100 -129.56 -59.48 84.94
CA LEU A 100 -129.31 -58.03 85.05
C LEU A 100 -128.14 -57.70 85.97
N GLN A 101 -127.97 -58.42 87.08
CA GLN A 101 -126.82 -58.27 87.96
C GLN A 101 -125.50 -58.59 87.22
N LYS A 102 -125.47 -59.68 86.45
CA LYS A 102 -124.29 -60.07 85.66
C LYS A 102 -124.00 -59.08 84.52
N ASP A 103 -125.03 -58.64 83.80
CA ASP A 103 -124.89 -57.63 82.74
C ASP A 103 -124.34 -56.30 83.33
N GLY A 104 -124.72 -55.95 84.57
CA GLY A 104 -124.16 -54.83 85.33
C GLY A 104 -122.69 -55.02 85.75
N GLU A 105 -122.32 -56.18 86.28
CA GLU A 105 -120.91 -56.48 86.60
C GLU A 105 -120.00 -56.44 85.38
N ASP A 106 -120.46 -56.96 84.24
CA ASP A 106 -119.69 -56.97 82.99
C ASP A 106 -119.62 -55.56 82.36
N LEU A 107 -120.60 -54.68 82.60
CA LEU A 107 -120.50 -53.24 82.31
C LEU A 107 -119.46 -52.54 83.19
N ILE A 108 -119.40 -52.83 84.50
CA ILE A 108 -118.39 -52.27 85.42
C ILE A 108 -116.98 -52.66 84.96
N LYS A 109 -116.71 -53.96 84.74
CA LYS A 109 -115.42 -54.47 84.25
C LYS A 109 -115.02 -53.83 82.91
N ARG A 110 -116.01 -53.55 82.04
CA ARG A 110 -115.79 -52.87 80.75
C ARG A 110 -115.44 -51.40 80.92
N ASN A 111 -116.04 -50.71 81.88
CA ASN A 111 -115.74 -49.31 82.19
C ASN A 111 -114.36 -49.16 82.86
N GLU A 112 -114.01 -50.05 83.80
CA GLU A 112 -112.66 -50.13 84.38
C GLU A 112 -111.59 -50.31 83.30
N LYS A 113 -111.83 -51.24 82.35
CA LYS A 113 -110.93 -51.47 81.21
C LYS A 113 -110.79 -50.24 80.30
N LEU A 114 -111.88 -49.51 80.06
CA LEU A 114 -111.86 -48.26 79.29
C LEU A 114 -111.10 -47.15 80.03
N ASN A 115 -111.22 -47.05 81.35
CA ASN A 115 -110.51 -46.07 82.17
C ASN A 115 -108.99 -46.34 82.20
N ILE A 116 -108.59 -47.62 82.27
CA ILE A 116 -107.19 -48.05 82.14
C ILE A 116 -106.62 -47.67 80.76
N GLU A 117 -107.35 -47.94 79.67
CA GLU A 117 -106.86 -47.61 78.32
C GLU A 117 -106.85 -46.09 78.05
N ASN A 118 -107.82 -45.32 78.57
CA ASN A 118 -107.76 -43.86 78.56
C ASN A 118 -106.51 -43.34 79.31
N THR A 119 -106.22 -43.89 80.49
CA THR A 119 -105.03 -43.53 81.27
C THR A 119 -103.74 -43.82 80.48
N ARG A 120 -103.68 -44.97 79.80
CA ARG A 120 -102.57 -45.33 78.90
C ARG A 120 -102.43 -44.36 77.72
N LEU A 121 -103.52 -43.98 77.07
CA LEU A 121 -103.52 -43.02 75.95
C LEU A 121 -103.07 -41.63 76.40
N ILE A 122 -103.48 -41.17 77.59
CA ILE A 122 -103.01 -39.91 78.20
C ILE A 122 -101.50 -39.94 78.45
N ILE A 123 -100.95 -41.08 78.91
CA ILE A 123 -99.50 -41.26 79.11
C ILE A 123 -98.75 -41.26 77.76
N GLN A 124 -99.29 -41.95 76.73
CA GLN A 124 -98.70 -41.95 75.39
C GLN A 124 -98.69 -40.55 74.76
N SER A 125 -99.78 -39.79 74.89
CA SER A 125 -99.90 -38.41 74.39
C SER A 125 -98.81 -37.50 74.99
N LYS A 126 -98.67 -37.52 76.33
CA LYS A 126 -97.61 -36.77 77.04
C LYS A 126 -96.20 -37.18 76.62
N LEU A 127 -95.98 -38.46 76.31
CA LEU A 127 -94.69 -38.95 75.81
C LEU A 127 -94.41 -38.49 74.38
N THR A 128 -95.42 -38.40 73.50
CA THR A 128 -95.28 -37.80 72.17
C THR A 128 -95.05 -36.30 72.23
N ASP A 129 -95.71 -35.57 73.12
CA ASP A 129 -95.49 -34.13 73.33
C ASP A 129 -94.06 -33.85 73.81
N SER A 130 -93.56 -34.64 74.77
CA SER A 130 -92.17 -34.55 75.25
C SER A 130 -91.15 -34.80 74.13
N LYS A 131 -91.34 -35.83 73.31
CA LYS A 131 -90.48 -36.10 72.14
C LYS A 131 -90.55 -34.98 71.09
N MET A 132 -91.76 -34.48 70.82
CA MET A 132 -92.00 -33.38 69.88
C MET A 132 -91.31 -32.08 70.32
N ASN A 133 -91.30 -31.78 71.62
CA ASN A 133 -90.61 -30.61 72.15
C ASN A 133 -89.08 -30.77 72.09
N LYS A 134 -88.53 -31.94 72.45
CA LYS A 134 -87.08 -32.20 72.28
C LYS A 134 -86.65 -32.09 70.81
N PHE A 135 -87.47 -32.58 69.88
CA PHE A 135 -87.19 -32.44 68.44
C PHE A 135 -87.23 -30.97 67.97
N LYS A 136 -88.12 -30.14 68.51
CA LYS A 136 -88.11 -28.68 68.24
C LYS A 136 -86.85 -28.01 68.78
N GLU A 137 -86.39 -28.38 69.97
CA GLU A 137 -85.15 -27.86 70.58
C GLU A 137 -83.92 -28.23 69.73
N GLU A 138 -83.80 -29.49 69.33
CA GLU A 138 -82.74 -29.98 68.43
C GLU A 138 -82.77 -29.29 67.06
N ASN A 139 -83.95 -29.14 66.46
CA ASN A 139 -84.13 -28.44 65.19
C ASN A 139 -83.82 -26.93 65.30
N ASN A 140 -84.14 -26.29 66.42
CA ASN A 140 -83.79 -24.88 66.66
C ASN A 140 -82.28 -24.70 66.84
N SER A 141 -81.60 -25.68 67.45
CA SER A 141 -80.14 -25.70 67.58
C SER A 141 -79.46 -25.81 66.21
N THR A 142 -79.85 -26.77 65.37
CA THR A 142 -79.27 -26.95 64.03
C THR A 142 -79.59 -25.79 63.08
N LEU A 143 -80.78 -25.18 63.18
CA LEU A 143 -81.09 -23.93 62.47
C LEU A 143 -80.17 -22.77 62.89
N THR A 144 -79.79 -22.70 64.17
CA THR A 144 -78.86 -21.69 64.70
C THR A 144 -77.42 -21.92 64.20
N GLU A 145 -76.98 -23.17 64.08
CA GLU A 145 -75.69 -23.53 63.52
C GLU A 145 -75.62 -23.27 62.01
N LEU A 146 -76.68 -23.62 61.26
CA LEU A 146 -76.82 -23.29 59.85
C LEU A 146 -76.84 -21.78 59.58
N ALA A 147 -77.40 -20.98 60.51
CA ALA A 147 -77.37 -19.53 60.42
C ALA A 147 -75.94 -18.97 60.58
N LYS A 148 -75.13 -19.52 61.50
CA LYS A 148 -73.71 -19.16 61.65
C LYS A 148 -72.91 -19.53 60.40
N LEU A 149 -72.98 -20.79 59.96
CA LEU A 149 -72.27 -21.29 58.78
C LEU A 149 -72.62 -20.50 57.50
N ARG A 150 -73.85 -20.01 57.36
CA ARG A 150 -74.25 -19.12 56.25
C ARG A 150 -73.53 -17.77 56.30
N GLU A 151 -73.38 -17.18 57.47
CA GLU A 151 -72.71 -15.89 57.63
C GLU A 151 -71.18 -16.03 57.53
N ASP A 152 -70.61 -17.13 58.03
CA ASP A 152 -69.20 -17.49 57.85
C ASP A 152 -68.85 -17.69 56.35
N TYR A 153 -69.68 -18.45 55.62
CA TYR A 153 -69.55 -18.63 54.17
C TYR A 153 -69.59 -17.29 53.42
N LYS A 154 -70.52 -16.41 53.80
CA LYS A 154 -70.68 -15.06 53.24
C LYS A 154 -69.49 -14.14 53.60
N GLY A 155 -68.86 -14.34 54.76
CA GLY A 155 -67.59 -13.71 55.11
C GLY A 155 -66.47 -14.13 54.14
N LEU A 156 -66.30 -15.44 53.95
CA LEU A 156 -65.30 -16.01 53.03
C LEU A 156 -65.56 -15.62 51.56
N GLU A 157 -66.81 -15.53 51.11
CA GLU A 157 -67.16 -15.08 49.76
C GLU A 157 -66.75 -13.61 49.53
N ASN A 158 -66.94 -12.75 50.54
CA ASN A 158 -66.47 -11.35 50.49
C ASN A 158 -64.93 -11.25 50.53
N GLU A 159 -64.25 -12.06 51.34
CA GLU A 159 -62.78 -12.10 51.38
C GLU A 159 -62.18 -12.59 50.06
N LEU A 160 -62.75 -13.66 49.48
CA LEU A 160 -62.37 -14.19 48.17
C LEU A 160 -62.57 -13.14 47.07
N LYS A 161 -63.67 -12.38 47.12
CA LYS A 161 -63.93 -11.28 46.18
C LYS A 161 -62.90 -10.15 46.34
N SER A 162 -62.59 -9.76 47.58
CA SER A 162 -61.56 -8.76 47.86
C SER A 162 -60.17 -9.19 47.35
N LYS A 163 -59.80 -10.45 47.56
CA LYS A 163 -58.53 -11.02 47.07
C LYS A 163 -58.47 -11.15 45.55
N LYS A 164 -59.59 -11.41 44.87
CA LYS A 164 -59.65 -11.36 43.40
C LYS A 164 -59.40 -9.95 42.87
N ASN A 165 -60.13 -8.96 43.39
CA ASN A 165 -59.90 -7.55 43.01
C ASN A 165 -58.44 -7.11 43.20
N LEU A 166 -57.76 -7.60 44.25
CA LEU A 166 -56.34 -7.31 44.49
C LEU A 166 -55.39 -8.03 43.50
N ILE A 167 -55.72 -9.27 43.09
CA ILE A 167 -54.98 -9.97 42.02
C ILE A 167 -55.15 -9.25 40.69
N ASP A 168 -56.36 -8.80 40.37
CA ASP A 168 -56.65 -8.05 39.15
C ASP A 168 -55.82 -6.75 39.11
N GLN A 169 -55.76 -6.01 40.23
CA GLN A 169 -54.92 -4.81 40.39
C GLN A 169 -53.42 -5.09 40.22
N LEU A 170 -52.91 -6.17 40.81
CA LEU A 170 -51.51 -6.56 40.68
C LEU A 170 -51.15 -6.97 39.25
N HIS A 171 -52.09 -7.55 38.50
CA HIS A 171 -51.92 -7.83 37.08
C HIS A 171 -51.91 -6.55 36.23
N ASP A 172 -52.73 -5.54 36.55
CA ASP A 172 -52.66 -4.24 35.87
C ASP A 172 -51.30 -3.54 36.12
N GLU A 173 -50.78 -3.59 37.35
CA GLU A 173 -49.44 -3.09 37.71
C GLU A 173 -48.32 -3.87 36.97
N GLU A 174 -48.40 -5.20 36.93
CA GLU A 174 -47.47 -6.07 36.18
C GLU A 174 -47.45 -5.73 34.68
N ASN A 175 -48.63 -5.48 34.09
CA ASN A 175 -48.75 -5.12 32.68
C ASN A 175 -48.17 -3.74 32.35
N GLU A 176 -48.27 -2.74 33.24
CA GLU A 176 -47.59 -1.45 33.03
C GLU A 176 -46.07 -1.55 33.21
N LEU A 177 -45.59 -2.35 34.18
CA LEU A 177 -44.17 -2.61 34.36
C LEU A 177 -43.56 -3.32 33.13
N ILE A 178 -44.27 -4.27 32.51
CA ILE A 178 -43.86 -4.90 31.24
C ILE A 178 -43.70 -3.84 30.14
N LYS A 179 -44.69 -2.96 29.94
CA LYS A 179 -44.63 -1.87 28.95
C LYS A 179 -43.48 -0.90 29.22
N GLU A 180 -43.11 -0.66 30.48
CA GLU A 180 -41.97 0.19 30.83
C GLU A 180 -40.62 -0.51 30.58
N ILE A 181 -40.52 -1.82 30.86
CA ILE A 181 -39.37 -2.64 30.49
C ILE A 181 -39.16 -2.65 28.97
N GLU A 182 -40.22 -2.81 28.17
CA GLU A 182 -40.14 -2.75 26.70
C GLU A 182 -39.62 -1.39 26.20
N LYS A 183 -40.13 -0.27 26.74
CA LYS A 183 -39.63 1.09 26.43
C LYS A 183 -38.14 1.21 26.77
N LEU A 184 -37.70 0.71 27.92
CA LEU A 184 -36.29 0.74 28.34
C LEU A 184 -35.39 -0.16 27.48
N GLN A 185 -35.90 -1.30 26.99
CA GLN A 185 -35.18 -2.16 26.05
C GLN A 185 -34.99 -1.48 24.69
N ASN A 186 -36.04 -0.84 24.16
CA ASN A 186 -35.95 -0.08 22.90
C ASN A 186 -34.96 1.09 23.03
N LEU A 187 -35.05 1.90 24.09
CA LEU A 187 -34.09 2.97 24.36
C LEU A 187 -32.65 2.46 24.50
N ARG A 188 -32.44 1.23 25.00
CA ARG A 188 -31.11 0.60 25.06
C ARG A 188 -30.60 0.19 23.69
N ILE A 189 -31.47 -0.29 22.79
CA ILE A 189 -31.13 -0.59 21.38
C ILE A 189 -30.74 0.71 20.66
N ASP A 190 -31.55 1.77 20.80
CA ASP A 190 -31.26 3.09 20.20
C ASP A 190 -29.90 3.65 20.66
N ASN A 191 -29.58 3.54 21.95
CA ASN A 191 -28.27 3.97 22.48
C ASN A 191 -27.10 3.14 21.90
N ILE A 192 -27.30 1.86 21.61
CA ILE A 192 -26.27 1.03 20.93
C ILE A 192 -26.11 1.46 19.48
N LEU A 193 -27.21 1.72 18.76
CA LEU A 193 -27.17 2.21 17.38
C LEU A 193 -26.49 3.59 17.29
N LEU A 194 -26.86 4.53 18.16
CA LEU A 194 -26.25 5.86 18.25
C LEU A 194 -24.76 5.81 18.62
N LYS A 195 -24.34 4.84 19.44
CA LYS A 195 -22.91 4.62 19.71
C LYS A 195 -22.18 4.12 18.46
N ASN A 196 -22.70 3.08 17.81
CA ASN A 196 -22.08 2.51 16.60
C ASN A 196 -21.96 3.56 15.48
N GLU A 197 -22.94 4.46 15.34
CA GLU A 197 -22.90 5.54 14.36
C GLU A 197 -21.92 6.65 14.74
N ARG A 198 -21.77 6.98 16.04
CA ARG A 198 -20.70 7.86 16.53
C ARG A 198 -19.32 7.30 16.22
N ASP A 199 -19.12 6.01 16.48
CA ASP A 199 -17.84 5.34 16.27
C ASP A 199 -17.48 5.33 14.76
N ARG A 200 -18.47 5.09 13.87
CA ARG A 200 -18.32 5.25 12.39
C ARG A 200 -17.97 6.68 11.97
N LEU A 201 -18.66 7.69 12.52
CA LEU A 201 -18.41 9.09 12.19
C LEU A 201 -17.02 9.56 12.65
N HIS A 202 -16.52 9.01 13.77
CA HIS A 202 -15.15 9.22 14.23
C HIS A 202 -14.13 8.62 13.24
N ASP A 203 -14.34 7.39 12.79
CA ASP A 203 -13.45 6.73 11.83
C ASP A 203 -13.44 7.42 10.46
N LEU A 204 -14.61 7.88 9.98
CA LEU A 204 -14.71 8.74 8.79
C LEU A 204 -13.97 10.07 8.96
N SER A 205 -14.06 10.71 10.13
CA SER A 205 -13.35 11.96 10.41
C SER A 205 -11.83 11.77 10.46
N ASN A 206 -11.36 10.62 10.95
CA ASN A 206 -9.94 10.26 10.91
C ASN A 206 -9.45 10.00 9.47
N LEU A 207 -10.24 9.30 8.66
CA LEU A 207 -9.93 9.04 7.24
C LEU A 207 -9.82 10.35 6.43
N GLN A 208 -10.77 11.27 6.63
CA GLN A 208 -10.72 12.62 6.04
C GLN A 208 -9.50 13.41 6.51
N ARG A 209 -9.07 13.26 7.77
CA ARG A 209 -7.86 13.91 8.27
C ARG A 209 -6.58 13.36 7.62
N THR A 210 -6.51 12.06 7.34
CA THR A 210 -5.37 11.48 6.58
C THR A 210 -5.36 11.98 5.13
N GLU A 211 -6.50 11.98 4.44
CA GLU A 211 -6.64 12.49 3.07
C GLU A 211 -6.24 13.98 2.96
N ILE A 212 -6.66 14.81 3.93
CA ILE A 212 -6.27 16.22 4.01
C ILE A 212 -4.75 16.39 4.23
N ASN A 213 -4.10 15.50 4.98
CA ASN A 213 -2.64 15.57 5.17
C ASN A 213 -1.91 15.20 3.87
N GLU A 214 -2.28 14.09 3.23
CA GLU A 214 -1.69 13.62 1.96
C GLU A 214 -1.80 14.69 0.86
N LEU A 215 -2.95 15.35 0.73
CA LEU A 215 -3.17 16.46 -0.21
C LEU A 215 -2.35 17.71 0.13
N ASN A 216 -1.98 17.95 1.40
CA ASN A 216 -1.08 19.05 1.76
C ASN A 216 0.39 18.72 1.47
N ASP A 217 0.80 17.47 1.64
CA ASP A 217 2.15 17.01 1.28
C ASP A 217 2.36 17.06 -0.24
N GLU A 218 1.39 16.57 -1.05
CA GLU A 218 1.43 16.70 -2.52
C GLU A 218 1.51 18.17 -2.95
N LYS A 219 0.72 19.05 -2.32
CA LYS A 219 0.71 20.50 -2.60
C LYS A 219 2.06 21.17 -2.34
N GLU A 220 2.76 20.83 -1.25
CA GLU A 220 4.10 21.37 -0.97
C GLU A 220 5.18 20.75 -1.88
N GLU A 221 5.01 19.50 -2.33
CA GLU A 221 5.86 18.90 -3.37
C GLU A 221 5.66 19.60 -4.74
N LEU A 222 4.41 19.85 -5.15
CA LEU A 222 4.07 20.60 -6.37
C LEU A 222 4.59 22.04 -6.35
N LYS A 223 4.47 22.71 -5.20
CA LYS A 223 5.07 24.04 -4.95
C LYS A 223 6.59 24.02 -5.09
N THR A 224 7.24 22.95 -4.63
CA THR A 224 8.69 22.74 -4.78
C THR A 224 9.08 22.45 -6.24
N LYS A 225 8.29 21.67 -6.97
CA LYS A 225 8.45 21.42 -8.42
C LYS A 225 8.29 22.71 -9.23
N ASN A 226 7.24 23.50 -8.96
CA ASN A 226 7.00 24.79 -9.61
C ASN A 226 8.11 25.82 -9.34
N LYS A 227 8.70 25.81 -8.15
CA LYS A 227 9.88 26.65 -7.87
C LYS A 227 11.05 26.27 -8.79
N LYS A 228 11.39 24.98 -8.89
CA LYS A 228 12.48 24.50 -9.75
C LYS A 228 12.22 24.78 -11.23
N LEU A 229 11.01 24.52 -11.71
CA LEU A 229 10.61 24.84 -13.09
C LEU A 229 10.75 26.33 -13.40
N LYS A 230 10.48 27.22 -12.41
CA LYS A 230 10.77 28.64 -12.59
C LYS A 230 12.28 28.92 -12.66
N GLU A 231 13.08 28.34 -11.76
CA GLU A 231 14.55 28.49 -11.77
C GLU A 231 15.17 27.96 -13.09
N GLU A 232 14.62 26.90 -13.67
CA GLU A 232 15.00 26.35 -15.00
C GLU A 232 14.57 27.26 -16.15
N CYS A 233 13.37 27.85 -16.12
CA CYS A 233 12.91 28.84 -17.11
C CYS A 233 13.74 30.13 -17.05
N ASP A 234 13.99 30.66 -15.84
CA ASP A 234 14.79 31.87 -15.64
C ASP A 234 16.25 31.65 -16.13
N TYR A 235 16.81 30.44 -15.94
CA TYR A 235 18.11 30.04 -16.51
C TYR A 235 18.08 29.98 -18.06
N SER A 236 17.10 29.28 -18.63
CA SER A 236 16.95 29.10 -20.08
C SER A 236 16.73 30.42 -20.83
N TYR A 237 16.04 31.38 -20.20
CA TYR A 237 15.88 32.74 -20.70
C TYR A 237 17.21 33.50 -20.77
N ASN A 238 18.04 33.41 -19.72
CA ASN A 238 19.36 34.05 -19.70
C ASN A 238 20.32 33.41 -20.72
N GLU A 239 20.36 32.07 -20.83
CA GLU A 239 21.15 31.37 -21.85
C GLU A 239 20.74 31.76 -23.27
N SER A 240 19.44 31.97 -23.51
CA SER A 240 18.92 32.49 -24.79
C SER A 240 19.35 33.94 -25.06
N LEU A 241 19.52 34.76 -24.02
CA LEU A 241 19.97 36.15 -24.13
C LEU A 241 21.48 36.23 -24.41
N ASP A 242 22.29 35.42 -23.72
CA ASP A 242 23.73 35.31 -23.97
C ASP A 242 24.02 34.81 -25.40
N LEU A 243 23.24 33.83 -25.90
CA LEU A 243 23.31 33.37 -27.28
C LEU A 243 22.89 34.44 -28.30
N PHE A 244 21.96 35.34 -27.94
CA PHE A 244 21.60 36.48 -28.79
C PHE A 244 22.76 37.49 -28.89
N VAL A 245 23.38 37.86 -27.76
CA VAL A 245 24.56 38.73 -27.75
C VAL A 245 25.71 38.12 -28.54
N ARG A 246 26.02 36.82 -28.34
CA ARG A 246 27.09 36.15 -29.10
C ARG A 246 26.79 36.06 -30.61
N LYS A 247 25.52 36.06 -31.01
CA LYS A 247 25.14 36.16 -32.43
C LYS A 247 25.45 37.55 -33.00
N GLU A 248 25.14 38.63 -32.29
CA GLU A 248 25.46 40.00 -32.73
C GLU A 248 26.98 40.22 -32.81
N GLU A 249 27.75 39.70 -31.85
CA GLU A 249 29.22 39.69 -31.91
C GLU A 249 29.74 38.98 -33.18
N LEU A 250 29.21 37.79 -33.49
CA LEU A 250 29.59 37.03 -34.68
C LEU A 250 29.16 37.72 -35.99
N GLU A 251 28.04 38.42 -36.02
CA GLU A 251 27.61 39.21 -37.19
C GLU A 251 28.50 40.44 -37.42
N ALA A 252 29.05 41.04 -36.36
CA ALA A 252 30.09 42.07 -36.46
C ALA A 252 31.44 41.50 -36.92
N GLU A 253 31.91 40.40 -36.33
CA GLU A 253 33.16 39.70 -36.68
C GLU A 253 33.16 39.26 -38.16
N ASN A 254 32.03 38.72 -38.66
CA ASN A 254 31.88 38.39 -40.08
C ASN A 254 31.87 39.64 -40.98
N LYS A 255 31.35 40.79 -40.52
CA LYS A 255 31.37 42.03 -41.32
C LYS A 255 32.79 42.56 -41.50
N GLU A 256 33.58 42.57 -40.43
CA GLU A 256 35.00 42.97 -40.47
C GLU A 256 35.82 42.03 -41.38
N LEU A 257 35.61 40.71 -41.28
CA LEU A 257 36.28 39.73 -42.14
C LEU A 257 35.92 39.87 -43.63
N ASN A 258 34.69 40.26 -43.97
CA ASN A 258 34.31 40.56 -45.36
C ASN A 258 34.99 41.85 -45.86
N GLU A 259 35.11 42.88 -45.01
CA GLU A 259 35.82 44.12 -45.33
C GLU A 259 37.34 43.91 -45.50
N GLU A 260 37.94 42.95 -44.78
CA GLU A 260 39.32 42.48 -45.03
C GLU A 260 39.42 41.72 -46.36
N CYS A 261 38.47 40.83 -46.66
CA CYS A 261 38.45 40.07 -47.92
C CYS A 261 38.35 40.97 -49.16
N ASP A 262 37.53 42.02 -49.12
CA ASP A 262 37.43 43.01 -50.20
C ASP A 262 38.73 43.83 -50.38
N GLN A 263 39.43 44.16 -49.29
CA GLN A 263 40.74 44.81 -49.34
C GLN A 263 41.80 43.92 -49.98
N LEU A 264 41.90 42.65 -49.55
CA LEU A 264 42.83 41.66 -50.14
C LEU A 264 42.53 41.39 -51.61
N TYR A 265 41.26 41.42 -52.02
CA TYR A 265 40.86 41.29 -53.42
C TYR A 265 41.29 42.51 -54.25
N ALA A 266 41.18 43.72 -53.70
CA ALA A 266 41.67 44.95 -54.34
C ALA A 266 43.21 44.97 -54.45
N GLU A 267 43.94 44.54 -53.41
CA GLU A 267 45.40 44.41 -53.43
C GLU A 267 45.86 43.38 -54.48
N SER A 268 45.25 42.18 -54.48
CA SER A 268 45.51 41.13 -55.48
C SER A 268 45.29 41.59 -56.92
N LYS A 269 44.28 42.45 -57.15
CA LYS A 269 44.04 43.09 -58.44
C LYS A 269 45.15 44.08 -58.81
N ASN A 270 45.63 44.89 -57.87
CA ASN A 270 46.70 45.87 -58.09
C ASN A 270 48.04 45.18 -58.38
N LEU A 271 48.39 44.14 -57.61
CA LEU A 271 49.57 43.30 -57.85
C LEU A 271 49.51 42.62 -59.22
N ARG A 272 48.33 42.20 -59.68
CA ARG A 272 48.16 41.66 -61.04
C ARG A 272 48.41 42.70 -62.14
N THR A 273 48.05 43.97 -61.93
CA THR A 273 48.43 45.03 -62.88
C THR A 273 49.93 45.30 -62.87
N GLU A 274 50.57 45.39 -61.70
CA GLU A 274 52.03 45.58 -61.58
C GLU A 274 52.82 44.45 -62.25
N ILE A 275 52.38 43.20 -62.10
CA ILE A 275 52.97 42.05 -62.81
C ILE A 275 52.87 42.19 -64.34
N ASN A 276 51.74 42.69 -64.87
CA ASN A 276 51.58 42.91 -66.31
C ASN A 276 52.48 44.05 -66.82
N ASP A 277 52.63 45.12 -66.04
CA ASP A 277 53.53 46.23 -66.38
C ASP A 277 55.01 45.76 -66.38
N LEU A 278 55.40 44.92 -65.42
CA LEU A 278 56.73 44.29 -65.38
C LEU A 278 56.98 43.30 -66.53
N ILE A 279 55.96 42.55 -66.96
CA ILE A 279 56.04 41.71 -68.18
C ILE A 279 56.27 42.60 -69.41
N THR A 280 55.54 43.71 -69.52
CA THR A 280 55.70 44.67 -70.63
C THR A 280 57.10 45.30 -70.64
N GLN A 281 57.64 45.66 -69.48
CA GLN A 281 59.03 46.17 -69.35
C GLN A 281 60.06 45.10 -69.76
N LYS A 282 59.84 43.84 -69.39
CA LYS A 282 60.71 42.71 -69.78
C LYS A 282 60.72 42.53 -71.31
N GLU A 283 59.56 42.58 -71.97
CA GLU A 283 59.46 42.48 -73.43
C GLU A 283 60.21 43.63 -74.14
N ILE A 284 60.07 44.87 -73.64
CA ILE A 284 60.84 46.03 -74.13
C ILE A 284 62.36 45.80 -73.95
N PHE A 285 62.78 45.28 -72.81
CA PHE A 285 64.20 44.98 -72.55
C PHE A 285 64.74 43.87 -73.44
N GLU A 286 63.95 42.83 -73.74
CA GLU A 286 64.32 41.75 -74.65
C GLU A 286 64.48 42.24 -76.10
N VAL A 287 63.65 43.18 -76.55
CA VAL A 287 63.84 43.87 -77.84
C VAL A 287 65.12 44.71 -77.84
N ALA A 288 65.31 45.58 -76.85
CA ALA A 288 66.50 46.44 -76.77
C ALA A 288 67.81 45.62 -76.67
N ASN A 289 67.79 44.48 -75.96
CA ASN A 289 68.94 43.58 -75.86
C ASN A 289 69.20 42.83 -77.19
N LYS A 290 68.17 42.56 -78.00
CA LYS A 290 68.33 42.03 -79.36
C LYS A 290 68.95 43.07 -80.30
N GLU A 291 68.48 44.32 -80.27
CA GLU A 291 69.07 45.43 -81.02
C GLU A 291 70.53 45.68 -80.62
N LEU A 292 70.85 45.59 -79.33
CA LEU A 292 72.22 45.68 -78.82
C LEU A 292 73.10 44.53 -79.32
N ASN A 293 72.59 43.28 -79.34
CA ASN A 293 73.34 42.15 -79.89
C ASN A 293 73.59 42.32 -81.40
N GLU A 294 72.60 42.74 -82.19
CA GLU A 294 72.78 43.04 -83.62
C GLU A 294 73.76 44.20 -83.87
N TYR A 295 73.89 45.14 -82.92
CA TYR A 295 74.91 46.18 -82.96
C TYR A 295 76.30 45.66 -82.56
N CYS A 296 76.39 44.77 -81.57
CA CYS A 296 77.64 44.09 -81.21
C CYS A 296 78.14 43.18 -82.34
N GLU A 297 77.26 42.47 -83.06
CA GLU A 297 77.62 41.68 -84.24
C GLU A 297 78.19 42.56 -85.37
N LYS A 298 77.61 43.76 -85.59
CA LYS A 298 78.18 44.76 -86.51
C LYS A 298 79.55 45.27 -86.06
N LEU A 299 79.73 45.57 -84.78
CA LEU A 299 81.04 45.96 -84.23
C LEU A 299 82.08 44.83 -84.29
N VAL A 300 81.65 43.56 -84.26
CA VAL A 300 82.52 42.41 -84.51
C VAL A 300 82.89 42.30 -86.00
N ALA A 301 81.95 42.55 -86.92
CA ALA A 301 82.23 42.62 -88.35
C ALA A 301 83.17 43.80 -88.69
N GLU A 302 82.91 45.02 -88.20
CA GLU A 302 83.80 46.18 -88.35
C GLU A 302 85.19 45.93 -87.72
N ARG A 303 85.26 45.13 -86.64
CA ARG A 303 86.53 44.66 -86.09
C ARG A 303 87.19 43.62 -86.99
N GLN A 304 86.45 42.72 -87.63
CA GLN A 304 87.00 41.74 -88.57
C GLN A 304 87.53 42.42 -89.83
N ASP A 305 86.79 43.36 -90.42
CA ASP A 305 87.26 44.22 -91.51
C ASP A 305 88.55 44.97 -91.11
N LYS A 306 88.61 45.49 -89.86
CA LYS A 306 89.81 46.12 -89.32
C LYS A 306 90.94 45.13 -89.03
N GLU A 307 90.65 43.92 -88.57
CA GLU A 307 91.63 42.86 -88.32
C GLU A 307 92.18 42.28 -89.62
N GLU A 308 91.41 42.34 -90.72
CA GLU A 308 91.82 42.04 -92.10
C GLU A 308 92.66 43.19 -92.69
N LEU A 309 92.33 44.46 -92.42
CA LEU A 309 93.19 45.62 -92.70
C LEU A 309 94.50 45.59 -91.89
N GLU A 310 94.45 45.10 -90.65
CA GLU A 310 95.62 44.77 -89.83
C GLU A 310 96.28 43.45 -90.25
N ALA A 311 95.63 42.59 -91.03
CA ALA A 311 96.23 41.39 -91.64
C ALA A 311 97.00 41.77 -92.92
N GLU A 312 96.49 42.69 -93.73
CA GLU A 312 97.19 43.28 -94.88
C GLU A 312 98.42 44.09 -94.41
N ASN A 313 98.30 44.83 -93.31
CA ASN A 313 99.46 45.41 -92.61
C ASN A 313 100.35 44.35 -91.93
N ARG A 314 99.86 43.14 -91.63
CA ARG A 314 100.68 42.05 -91.11
C ARG A 314 101.41 41.30 -92.22
N GLU A 315 100.87 41.02 -93.39
CA GLU A 315 101.68 40.51 -94.51
C GLU A 315 102.88 41.45 -94.80
N LEU A 316 102.64 42.76 -94.73
CA LEU A 316 103.69 43.79 -94.89
C LEU A 316 104.72 43.83 -93.74
N ASN A 317 104.41 43.30 -92.55
CA ASN A 317 105.34 43.17 -91.42
C ASN A 317 105.85 41.74 -91.22
N GLU A 318 105.20 40.71 -91.75
CA GLU A 318 105.61 39.31 -91.68
C GLU A 318 106.71 39.01 -92.69
N GLU A 319 106.85 39.81 -93.76
CA GLU A 319 108.10 39.88 -94.54
C GLU A 319 109.29 40.39 -93.69
N CYS A 320 109.04 41.14 -92.61
CA CYS A 320 110.06 41.52 -91.62
C CYS A 320 110.19 40.50 -90.46
N ASP A 321 109.08 39.97 -89.94
CA ASP A 321 109.07 39.07 -88.77
C ASP A 321 109.38 37.60 -89.10
N GLN A 322 109.33 37.17 -90.37
CA GLN A 322 109.93 35.91 -90.81
C GLN A 322 111.45 35.86 -90.52
N LEU A 323 112.12 37.00 -90.34
CA LEU A 323 113.52 37.08 -89.90
C LEU A 323 113.70 36.97 -88.36
N TYR A 324 112.62 36.98 -87.58
CA TYR A 324 112.65 36.91 -86.10
C TYR A 324 111.96 35.65 -85.53
N ALA A 325 111.04 35.03 -86.27
CA ALA A 325 110.17 33.96 -85.77
C ALA A 325 110.79 32.54 -85.71
N GLU A 326 112.02 32.31 -86.19
CA GLU A 326 112.75 31.04 -85.94
C GLU A 326 113.01 30.78 -84.43
N ARG A 327 112.83 31.79 -83.57
CA ARG A 327 113.49 31.86 -82.26
C ARG A 327 112.69 31.30 -81.07
N GLN A 328 111.36 31.35 -81.06
CA GLN A 328 110.57 31.01 -79.87
C GLN A 328 109.23 30.33 -80.21
N ASN A 329 109.23 29.00 -80.29
CA ASN A 329 108.00 28.24 -80.08
C ASN A 329 108.31 26.89 -79.39
N ALA A 330 108.14 26.85 -78.06
CA ALA A 330 108.31 25.66 -77.25
C ALA A 330 107.47 25.76 -75.96
N LEU A 331 106.55 24.81 -75.79
CA LEU A 331 105.68 24.55 -74.63
C LEU A 331 104.58 25.59 -74.31
N GLU A 332 103.50 25.25 -73.57
CA GLU A 332 102.57 24.10 -73.62
C GLU A 332 101.58 24.15 -72.42
N ASN A 333 100.33 23.70 -72.62
CA ASN A 333 99.38 23.21 -71.58
C ASN A 333 99.01 24.24 -70.46
N SER A 334 98.09 24.02 -69.49
CA SER A 334 97.11 22.98 -69.12
C SER A 334 95.94 23.67 -68.35
N SER A 335 94.89 23.09 -67.73
CA SER A 335 94.42 21.72 -67.42
C SER A 335 92.91 21.76 -67.09
N ILE A 336 92.21 20.61 -66.99
CA ILE A 336 90.79 20.51 -66.54
C ILE A 336 90.68 19.70 -65.24
N PHE A 337 89.83 20.11 -64.29
CA PHE A 337 89.13 19.30 -63.25
C PHE A 337 88.02 20.18 -62.61
N THR A 338 86.93 19.75 -61.96
CA THR A 338 86.57 18.51 -61.23
C THR A 338 85.04 18.32 -61.20
N SER A 339 84.51 17.10 -61.04
CA SER A 339 83.12 16.89 -60.54
C SER A 339 82.96 15.57 -59.77
N LEU A 340 82.28 15.60 -58.61
CA LEU A 340 81.66 14.47 -57.86
C LEU A 340 81.21 14.92 -56.45
N SER A 341 79.90 15.10 -56.21
CA SER A 341 79.33 15.30 -54.85
C SER A 341 77.78 15.25 -54.87
N CYS A 342 77.15 14.08 -54.64
CA CYS A 342 75.68 14.00 -54.56
C CYS A 342 75.10 12.92 -53.61
N ASP A 343 75.68 11.71 -53.55
CA ASP A 343 74.95 10.54 -52.98
C ASP A 343 74.81 10.48 -51.45
N TYR A 344 75.46 11.37 -50.68
CA TYR A 344 75.43 11.28 -49.21
C TYR A 344 74.08 11.73 -48.59
N GLY A 345 73.31 12.56 -49.29
CA GLY A 345 72.07 13.15 -48.77
C GLY A 345 70.89 12.16 -48.64
N ALA A 346 70.76 11.24 -49.60
CA ALA A 346 69.65 10.29 -49.64
C ALA A 346 69.66 9.30 -48.45
N ILE A 347 70.85 8.85 -48.04
CA ILE A 347 71.04 7.87 -46.97
C ILE A 347 70.68 8.49 -45.60
N LEU A 348 71.08 9.75 -45.32
CA LEU A 348 70.66 10.43 -44.09
C LEU A 348 69.14 10.63 -44.04
N ASN A 349 68.51 11.04 -45.14
CA ASN A 349 67.07 11.29 -45.17
C ASN A 349 66.26 10.00 -44.93
N PHE A 350 66.75 8.85 -45.41
CA PHE A 350 66.16 7.53 -45.12
C PHE A 350 66.34 7.09 -43.66
N ILE A 351 67.48 7.40 -43.04
CA ILE A 351 67.74 7.04 -41.62
C ILE A 351 66.92 7.91 -40.67
N ASN A 352 66.90 9.24 -40.89
CA ASN A 352 66.23 10.18 -39.98
C ASN A 352 64.73 9.89 -39.85
N LYS A 353 64.06 9.42 -40.92
CA LYS A 353 62.62 9.14 -40.95
C LYS A 353 62.22 7.75 -40.41
N ARG A 354 63.14 6.97 -39.83
CA ARG A 354 62.80 5.70 -39.17
C ARG A 354 62.28 5.92 -37.75
N VAL A 355 61.20 5.21 -37.43
CA VAL A 355 60.65 5.06 -36.09
C VAL A 355 61.23 3.79 -35.46
N PHE A 356 61.83 3.94 -34.28
CA PHE A 356 62.40 2.87 -33.49
C PHE A 356 61.53 2.64 -32.26
N PHE A 357 60.96 1.44 -32.13
CA PHE A 357 60.31 1.03 -30.89
C PHE A 357 61.36 0.90 -29.77
N ILE A 358 61.09 1.52 -28.62
CA ILE A 358 61.95 1.48 -27.44
C ILE A 358 61.28 0.58 -26.38
N PRO A 359 61.78 -0.65 -26.14
CA PRO A 359 61.28 -1.50 -25.07
C PRO A 359 61.61 -0.85 -23.72
N PHE A 360 60.59 -0.43 -22.97
CA PHE A 360 60.77 0.23 -21.68
C PHE A 360 59.85 -0.35 -20.60
N PRO A 361 60.28 -1.45 -19.95
CA PRO A 361 59.44 -2.19 -19.02
C PRO A 361 58.89 -1.34 -17.86
N ASN A 362 57.62 -1.57 -17.53
CA ASN A 362 56.87 -0.71 -16.61
C ASN A 362 55.82 -1.50 -15.82
N LYS A 363 55.26 -0.88 -14.76
CA LYS A 363 54.14 -1.42 -13.97
C LYS A 363 53.37 -0.30 -13.25
N ILE A 364 52.13 -0.55 -12.83
CA ILE A 364 51.30 0.45 -12.12
C ILE A 364 51.81 0.66 -10.70
N THR A 365 51.91 1.92 -10.23
CA THR A 365 52.37 2.19 -8.86
C THR A 365 51.73 3.38 -8.14
N LYS A 366 51.05 4.29 -8.85
CA LYS A 366 50.44 5.51 -8.27
C LYS A 366 48.96 5.58 -8.69
N THR A 367 48.06 6.07 -7.85
CA THR A 367 46.74 6.56 -8.31
C THR A 367 46.86 7.98 -8.84
N CYS A 368 45.92 8.37 -9.69
CA CYS A 368 45.66 9.77 -9.99
C CYS A 368 45.05 10.46 -8.76
N HIS A 369 45.63 11.59 -8.34
CA HIS A 369 45.25 12.27 -7.10
C HIS A 369 43.79 12.76 -7.08
N LEU A 370 43.21 13.08 -8.24
CA LEU A 370 41.81 13.48 -8.40
C LEU A 370 40.83 12.31 -8.57
N GLN A 371 41.33 11.10 -8.84
CA GLN A 371 40.53 9.96 -9.30
C GLN A 371 40.89 8.71 -8.50
N LYS A 372 40.52 8.73 -7.20
CA LYS A 372 40.72 7.64 -6.25
C LYS A 372 39.40 6.98 -5.84
N CYS A 373 39.50 5.76 -5.32
CA CYS A 373 38.40 5.08 -4.64
C CYS A 373 37.98 5.80 -3.34
N CYS A 374 38.95 6.33 -2.59
CA CYS A 374 38.77 7.24 -1.45
C CYS A 374 40.07 8.01 -1.17
N GLY A 375 40.07 8.90 -0.17
CA GLY A 375 41.24 9.67 0.25
C GLY A 375 42.41 8.83 0.78
N LEU A 376 42.18 7.60 1.23
CA LEU A 376 43.19 6.69 1.81
C LEU A 376 43.97 5.86 0.77
N ASP A 377 43.70 6.05 -0.53
CA ASP A 377 44.51 5.48 -1.62
C ASP A 377 44.70 3.95 -1.57
N CYS A 378 43.59 3.21 -1.62
CA CYS A 378 43.51 1.75 -1.44
C CYS A 378 44.17 0.89 -2.55
N LEU A 379 45.17 1.43 -3.26
CA LEU A 379 45.87 0.78 -4.39
C LEU A 379 46.63 -0.50 -3.96
N LYS A 380 47.06 -0.57 -2.70
CA LYS A 380 47.88 -1.66 -2.14
C LYS A 380 47.47 -2.13 -0.74
N SER A 381 46.34 -1.65 -0.23
CA SER A 381 45.77 -2.16 1.02
C SER A 381 45.29 -3.60 0.80
N ASP A 382 45.66 -4.51 1.70
CA ASP A 382 45.09 -5.86 1.77
C ASP A 382 43.63 -5.80 2.23
N LEU A 383 42.76 -5.45 1.30
CA LEU A 383 41.30 -5.44 1.47
C LEU A 383 40.79 -6.88 1.36
N SER A 384 41.21 -7.71 2.30
CA SER A 384 40.79 -9.11 2.51
C SER A 384 39.28 -9.23 2.73
N ASN A 385 38.63 -8.18 3.25
CA ASN A 385 37.18 -8.04 3.32
C ASN A 385 36.51 -7.79 1.96
N GLY A 386 37.26 -7.37 0.94
CA GLY A 386 36.76 -7.07 -0.40
C GLY A 386 36.20 -5.67 -0.63
N TYR A 387 36.43 -4.69 0.26
CA TYR A 387 35.85 -3.33 0.19
C TYR A 387 36.85 -2.21 0.47
N CYS A 388 36.76 -1.10 -0.29
CA CYS A 388 37.41 0.16 0.07
C CYS A 388 36.90 0.69 1.42
N PHE A 389 37.75 1.36 2.22
CA PHE A 389 37.38 1.93 3.53
C PHE A 389 36.08 2.76 3.53
N ASN A 390 35.82 3.51 2.45
CA ASN A 390 34.62 4.33 2.33
C ASN A 390 33.40 3.56 1.77
N ASN A 391 33.47 2.23 1.60
CA ASN A 391 32.54 1.38 0.82
C ASN A 391 32.25 1.93 -0.60
N ASN A 392 33.32 2.18 -1.34
CA ASN A 392 33.31 2.57 -2.75
C ASN A 392 33.96 1.48 -3.62
N GLY A 393 33.63 1.47 -4.92
CA GLY A 393 34.37 0.66 -5.89
C GLY A 393 35.87 0.99 -5.90
N PHE A 394 36.72 -0.02 -6.10
CA PHE A 394 38.18 0.11 -6.12
C PHE A 394 38.83 -0.81 -7.17
N VAL A 395 40.13 -0.63 -7.42
CA VAL A 395 40.92 -1.52 -8.29
C VAL A 395 41.98 -2.22 -7.45
N ASN A 396 42.06 -3.54 -7.54
CA ASN A 396 43.21 -4.32 -7.07
C ASN A 396 44.22 -4.50 -8.22
N VAL A 397 45.52 -4.44 -7.92
CA VAL A 397 46.61 -4.42 -8.90
C VAL A 397 47.55 -5.60 -8.68
N ASP A 398 47.51 -6.53 -9.63
CA ASP A 398 48.48 -7.61 -9.80
C ASP A 398 49.64 -7.10 -10.66
N ASP A 399 50.72 -6.71 -9.98
CA ASP A 399 51.96 -6.17 -10.56
C ASP A 399 52.71 -7.17 -11.47
N GLU A 400 52.48 -8.48 -11.30
CA GLU A 400 53.21 -9.54 -12.00
C GLU A 400 52.55 -9.90 -13.33
N ASN A 401 51.23 -10.10 -13.32
CA ASN A 401 50.45 -10.43 -14.50
C ASN A 401 49.98 -9.19 -15.29
N GLY A 402 50.11 -7.99 -14.69
CA GLY A 402 49.58 -6.74 -15.23
C GLY A 402 48.06 -6.63 -15.14
N LEU A 403 47.43 -7.37 -14.22
CA LEU A 403 45.97 -7.46 -14.10
C LEU A 403 45.43 -6.42 -13.10
N LEU A 404 44.57 -5.55 -13.60
CA LEU A 404 43.90 -4.50 -12.85
C LEU A 404 42.43 -4.91 -12.67
N LYS A 405 42.10 -5.48 -11.51
CA LYS A 405 40.76 -6.00 -11.25
C LYS A 405 39.90 -4.98 -10.52
N TYR A 406 38.90 -4.43 -11.20
CA TYR A 406 37.91 -3.55 -10.58
C TYR A 406 36.96 -4.38 -9.70
N LYS A 407 36.66 -3.85 -8.53
CA LYS A 407 35.75 -4.42 -7.53
C LYS A 407 34.56 -3.47 -7.42
N VAL A 408 33.42 -3.91 -7.98
CA VAL A 408 32.16 -3.14 -7.96
C VAL A 408 31.48 -3.32 -6.61
N VAL A 409 31.02 -2.20 -6.03
CA VAL A 409 30.10 -2.20 -4.88
C VAL A 409 28.67 -2.11 -5.42
N GLU A 410 27.82 -3.09 -5.11
CA GLU A 410 26.42 -3.10 -5.57
C GLU A 410 25.51 -2.22 -4.69
N GLU A 411 25.73 -2.25 -3.36
CA GLU A 411 24.86 -1.68 -2.32
C GLU A 411 24.56 -0.18 -2.46
N ARG A 412 25.45 0.58 -3.08
CA ARG A 412 25.34 2.04 -3.28
C ARG A 412 24.88 2.45 -4.68
N GLY A 413 24.39 1.50 -5.48
CA GLY A 413 23.88 1.76 -6.82
C GLY A 413 24.90 2.47 -7.74
N ARG A 414 24.41 3.37 -8.60
CA ARG A 414 25.23 4.05 -9.63
C ARG A 414 26.32 4.98 -9.05
N ASN A 415 26.14 5.47 -7.82
CA ASN A 415 26.99 6.49 -7.22
C ASN A 415 28.13 5.89 -6.35
N GLY A 416 28.05 4.62 -5.95
CA GLY A 416 29.10 3.97 -5.14
C GLY A 416 30.40 3.62 -5.88
N ASN A 417 30.42 3.73 -7.20
CA ASN A 417 31.54 3.26 -8.02
C ASN A 417 32.24 4.44 -8.70
N ASN A 418 33.45 4.78 -8.22
CA ASN A 418 34.23 5.90 -8.73
C ASN A 418 35.02 5.51 -10.00
N PHE A 419 35.35 6.51 -10.81
CA PHE A 419 36.38 6.38 -11.84
C PHE A 419 37.75 6.52 -11.18
N ILE A 420 38.63 5.56 -11.43
CA ILE A 420 39.92 5.41 -10.75
C ILE A 420 41.02 5.49 -11.78
N GLY A 421 41.82 6.55 -11.70
CA GLY A 421 42.99 6.76 -12.53
C GLY A 421 44.22 6.09 -11.91
N LEU A 422 45.02 5.43 -12.74
CA LEU A 422 46.20 4.66 -12.37
C LEU A 422 47.36 5.03 -13.29
N TYR A 423 48.51 5.31 -12.70
CA TYR A 423 49.73 5.70 -13.38
C TYR A 423 50.80 4.62 -13.23
N ALA A 424 51.57 4.46 -14.31
CA ALA A 424 52.75 3.61 -14.32
C ALA A 424 53.89 4.18 -13.45
N LYS A 425 54.90 3.36 -13.17
CA LYS A 425 56.06 3.71 -12.34
C LYS A 425 56.98 4.70 -13.04
N ASN A 426 57.31 4.40 -14.30
CA ASN A 426 58.29 5.13 -15.09
C ASN A 426 57.57 6.00 -16.12
N GLU A 427 58.04 7.22 -16.34
CA GLU A 427 57.58 8.09 -17.43
C GLU A 427 58.32 7.77 -18.73
N PHE A 428 57.66 7.91 -19.88
CA PHE A 428 58.28 7.91 -21.19
C PHE A 428 58.82 9.32 -21.47
N THR A 429 60.08 9.46 -21.88
CA THR A 429 60.74 10.79 -21.96
C THR A 429 61.59 10.98 -23.22
N LYS A 430 61.76 12.25 -23.65
CA LYS A 430 62.67 12.57 -24.78
C LYS A 430 64.14 12.26 -24.43
N ALA A 431 64.50 12.16 -23.15
CA ALA A 431 65.85 11.77 -22.70
C ALA A 431 66.13 10.27 -22.87
N LEU A 432 65.09 9.42 -22.91
CA LEU A 432 65.19 7.98 -23.20
C LEU A 432 65.11 7.67 -24.71
N SER A 433 64.99 8.70 -25.55
CA SER A 433 64.80 8.57 -26.99
C SER A 433 66.11 8.42 -27.77
N PHE A 434 66.06 7.73 -28.90
CA PHE A 434 67.18 7.55 -29.81
C PHE A 434 67.65 8.90 -30.38
N ARG A 435 68.97 9.10 -30.43
CA ARG A 435 69.57 10.42 -30.75
C ARG A 435 69.36 10.87 -32.19
N PHE A 436 69.15 9.94 -33.11
CA PHE A 436 69.20 10.14 -34.57
C PHE A 436 67.95 9.63 -35.32
N GLY A 437 66.85 9.39 -34.61
CA GLY A 437 65.63 8.82 -35.18
C GLY A 437 64.45 8.92 -34.23
N TYR A 438 63.24 8.71 -34.75
CA TYR A 438 62.00 8.83 -33.99
C TYR A 438 61.87 7.67 -33.02
N SER A 439 61.38 7.93 -31.81
CA SER A 439 61.35 6.95 -30.72
C SER A 439 59.92 6.68 -30.27
N LEU A 440 59.44 5.47 -30.55
CA LEU A 440 58.11 5.00 -30.20
C LEU A 440 58.15 4.29 -28.83
N PHE A 441 57.42 4.83 -27.86
CA PHE A 441 57.04 4.12 -26.65
C PHE A 441 55.56 3.77 -26.74
N TYR A 442 55.20 2.53 -26.41
CA TYR A 442 53.87 1.98 -26.65
C TYR A 442 53.46 1.00 -25.55
N PHE A 443 52.17 0.98 -25.21
CA PHE A 443 51.58 0.00 -24.29
C PHE A 443 50.13 -0.32 -24.68
N GLU A 444 49.63 -1.47 -24.24
CA GLU A 444 48.27 -1.96 -24.50
C GLU A 444 47.51 -2.29 -23.22
N ALA A 445 46.18 -2.21 -23.27
CA ALA A 445 45.26 -2.66 -22.24
C ALA A 445 44.09 -3.44 -22.88
N THR A 446 43.97 -4.72 -22.54
CA THR A 446 42.77 -5.52 -22.81
C THR A 446 41.69 -5.14 -21.79
N LEU A 447 40.57 -4.56 -22.24
CA LEU A 447 39.50 -4.13 -21.34
C LEU A 447 38.47 -5.24 -21.11
N ARG A 448 37.98 -5.37 -19.88
CA ARG A 448 36.94 -6.34 -19.49
C ARG A 448 35.81 -5.69 -18.69
N LYS A 449 34.56 -6.02 -19.01
CA LYS A 449 33.38 -5.60 -18.25
C LYS A 449 33.20 -6.54 -17.05
N GLU A 450 33.08 -5.97 -15.85
CA GLU A 450 32.70 -6.77 -14.68
C GLU A 450 31.18 -6.96 -14.66
N ALA A 451 30.71 -8.14 -14.28
CA ALA A 451 29.27 -8.41 -14.23
C ALA A 451 28.62 -7.67 -13.06
N THR A 452 27.55 -6.91 -13.34
CA THR A 452 26.81 -6.13 -12.33
C THR A 452 25.30 -6.37 -12.45
N LYS A 453 24.58 -6.55 -11.33
CA LYS A 453 23.11 -6.80 -11.33
C LYS A 453 22.27 -5.61 -11.82
N HIS A 454 22.86 -4.43 -11.98
CA HIS A 454 22.19 -3.19 -12.37
C HIS A 454 22.80 -2.61 -13.64
N SER A 455 22.04 -1.78 -14.36
CA SER A 455 22.53 -1.04 -15.54
C SER A 455 23.51 0.07 -15.13
N GLN A 456 24.77 -0.33 -14.93
CA GLN A 456 25.90 0.56 -14.66
C GLN A 456 26.63 0.95 -15.95
N THR A 457 27.15 2.17 -15.99
CA THR A 457 27.93 2.69 -17.13
C THR A 457 29.41 2.36 -16.95
N TYR A 458 29.92 1.43 -17.76
CA TYR A 458 31.33 1.10 -17.85
C TYR A 458 32.12 2.26 -18.46
N PHE A 459 33.07 2.84 -17.73
CA PHE A 459 33.98 3.86 -18.30
C PHE A 459 35.43 3.39 -18.18
N ALA A 460 36.13 3.37 -19.30
CA ALA A 460 37.55 3.18 -19.40
C ALA A 460 38.20 4.41 -20.07
N ALA A 461 39.45 4.67 -19.72
CA ALA A 461 40.33 5.55 -20.45
C ALA A 461 41.74 4.95 -20.55
N ILE A 462 42.45 5.24 -21.62
CA ILE A 462 43.87 4.91 -21.82
C ILE A 462 44.57 6.16 -22.39
N GLY A 463 45.81 6.40 -22.01
CA GLY A 463 46.53 7.56 -22.50
C GLY A 463 47.81 7.87 -21.73
N PHE A 464 48.12 9.16 -21.66
CA PHE A 464 49.26 9.70 -20.94
C PHE A 464 48.85 10.89 -20.07
N GLY A 465 49.43 10.99 -18.88
CA GLY A 465 49.40 12.22 -18.07
C GLY A 465 50.81 12.74 -17.81
N GLY A 466 51.00 14.05 -17.92
CA GLY A 466 52.18 14.78 -17.48
C GLY A 466 51.76 16.01 -16.67
N ASP A 467 52.74 16.79 -16.20
CA ASP A 467 52.52 17.85 -15.20
C ASP A 467 51.56 18.97 -15.64
N SER A 468 51.38 19.20 -16.94
CA SER A 468 50.49 20.23 -17.46
C SER A 468 49.39 19.75 -18.42
N ASP A 469 49.45 18.50 -18.88
CA ASP A 469 48.58 18.01 -19.96
C ASP A 469 48.28 16.51 -19.76
N THR A 470 47.02 16.12 -19.93
CA THR A 470 46.60 14.71 -19.90
C THR A 470 45.80 14.40 -21.16
N ILE A 471 46.25 13.39 -21.89
CA ILE A 471 45.79 13.04 -23.24
C ILE A 471 45.12 11.68 -23.16
N LEU A 472 43.83 11.59 -23.48
CA LEU A 472 42.97 10.44 -23.14
C LEU A 472 42.09 9.99 -24.30
N LEU A 473 42.24 8.74 -24.71
CA LEU A 473 41.16 8.00 -25.37
C LEU A 473 40.23 7.45 -24.27
N ASN A 474 38.97 7.92 -24.21
CA ASN A 474 38.01 7.57 -23.15
C ASN A 474 36.60 7.26 -23.70
N ASN A 475 35.77 6.55 -22.95
CA ASN A 475 34.34 6.35 -23.29
C ASN A 475 33.37 7.02 -22.30
N GLY A 476 33.84 8.04 -21.58
CA GLY A 476 33.05 8.80 -20.61
C GLY A 476 32.14 9.85 -21.24
N PRO A 477 31.17 10.40 -20.47
CA PRO A 477 30.31 11.49 -20.94
C PRO A 477 31.09 12.80 -21.09
N GLN A 478 31.95 13.11 -20.12
CA GLN A 478 32.68 14.38 -20.03
C GLN A 478 33.95 14.36 -20.90
N ASN A 479 34.20 15.46 -21.62
CA ASN A 479 35.48 15.73 -22.25
C ASN A 479 36.44 16.22 -21.15
N TYR A 480 37.10 15.31 -20.44
CA TYR A 480 37.90 15.63 -19.25
C TYR A 480 39.10 16.55 -19.51
N THR A 481 39.57 16.62 -20.76
CA THR A 481 40.78 17.37 -21.15
C THR A 481 40.67 17.91 -22.57
N ILE A 482 41.49 18.92 -22.88
CA ILE A 482 41.63 19.53 -24.23
C ILE A 482 41.96 18.46 -25.28
N TYR A 483 42.76 17.45 -24.91
CA TYR A 483 43.23 16.39 -25.79
C TYR A 483 42.53 15.05 -25.47
N SER A 484 41.20 15.02 -25.60
CA SER A 484 40.40 13.81 -25.37
C SER A 484 39.67 13.32 -26.63
N GLN A 485 39.80 12.02 -26.91
CA GLN A 485 39.09 11.33 -28.00
C GLN A 485 38.08 10.34 -27.42
N LYS A 486 36.95 10.12 -28.11
CA LYS A 486 35.87 9.23 -27.67
C LYS A 486 35.87 7.89 -28.40
N PHE A 487 35.61 6.79 -27.69
CA PHE A 487 35.52 5.44 -28.27
C PHE A 487 34.33 4.61 -27.77
N SER A 488 34.06 3.51 -28.47
CA SER A 488 33.12 2.46 -28.06
C SER A 488 33.83 1.10 -27.98
N TRP A 489 33.41 0.23 -27.05
CA TRP A 489 34.09 -1.05 -26.80
C TRP A 489 33.19 -2.23 -26.40
N ARG A 490 33.62 -3.40 -26.85
CA ARG A 490 33.12 -4.74 -26.57
C ARG A 490 34.03 -5.41 -25.54
N ASP A 491 33.52 -6.41 -24.85
CA ASP A 491 34.33 -7.16 -23.87
C ASP A 491 35.55 -7.79 -24.56
N PHE A 492 36.73 -7.70 -23.94
CA PHE A 492 38.04 -8.11 -24.46
C PHE A 492 38.58 -7.32 -25.67
N ASP A 493 38.01 -6.17 -26.05
CA ASP A 493 38.69 -5.22 -26.94
C ASP A 493 40.03 -4.77 -26.32
N VAL A 494 41.09 -4.75 -27.14
CA VAL A 494 42.43 -4.29 -26.75
C VAL A 494 42.66 -2.90 -27.32
N PHE A 495 42.98 -1.96 -26.43
CA PHE A 495 43.35 -0.60 -26.80
C PHE A 495 44.83 -0.38 -26.54
N GLY A 496 45.51 0.35 -27.42
CA GLY A 496 46.89 0.74 -27.22
C GLY A 496 47.09 2.24 -27.39
N CYS A 497 48.18 2.72 -26.81
CA CYS A 497 48.54 4.12 -26.81
C CYS A 497 50.04 4.25 -27.06
N GLY A 498 50.39 4.93 -28.15
CA GLY A 498 51.77 5.20 -28.55
C GLY A 498 52.09 6.68 -28.45
N ILE A 499 53.26 7.01 -27.92
CA ILE A 499 53.87 8.33 -28.04
C ILE A 499 55.16 8.20 -28.87
N ILE A 500 55.32 9.11 -29.83
CA ILE A 500 56.52 9.22 -30.65
C ILE A 500 57.21 10.54 -30.34
N PHE A 501 58.46 10.42 -29.87
CA PHE A 501 59.36 11.56 -29.74
C PHE A 501 60.21 11.68 -31.02
N PRO A 502 60.30 12.87 -31.64
CA PRO A 502 61.24 13.12 -32.72
C PRO A 502 62.69 13.13 -32.21
N PRO A 503 63.69 13.06 -33.10
CA PRO A 503 65.11 13.14 -32.75
C PRO A 503 65.45 14.27 -31.77
N VAL A 504 66.44 14.02 -30.90
CA VAL A 504 66.83 14.95 -29.81
C VAL A 504 67.18 16.36 -30.33
N ARG A 505 67.73 16.44 -31.55
CA ARG A 505 68.15 17.69 -32.22
C ARG A 505 67.05 18.38 -33.03
N GLU A 506 65.92 17.73 -33.28
CA GLU A 506 64.85 18.28 -34.12
C GLU A 506 63.84 19.07 -33.29
N HIS A 507 63.39 20.21 -33.84
CA HIS A 507 62.42 21.11 -33.24
C HIS A 507 60.97 20.65 -33.40
N GLU A 508 60.76 19.53 -34.10
CA GLU A 508 59.46 18.85 -34.16
C GLU A 508 58.93 18.51 -32.76
N ARG A 509 57.61 18.41 -32.66
CA ARG A 509 56.90 18.16 -31.40
C ARG A 509 56.54 16.68 -31.28
N PRO A 510 56.61 16.08 -30.09
CA PRO A 510 56.11 14.72 -29.88
C PRO A 510 54.63 14.61 -30.26
N TYR A 511 54.21 13.42 -30.69
CA TYR A 511 52.80 13.15 -30.98
C TYR A 511 52.32 11.83 -30.38
N ILE A 512 51.02 11.76 -30.12
CA ILE A 512 50.33 10.59 -29.59
C ILE A 512 49.38 10.04 -30.65
N PHE A 513 49.30 8.72 -30.73
CA PHE A 513 48.27 8.01 -31.49
C PHE A 513 47.69 6.86 -30.66
N PHE A 514 46.46 6.48 -30.99
CA PHE A 514 45.78 5.36 -30.35
C PHE A 514 45.58 4.20 -31.32
N THR A 515 45.44 3.01 -30.76
CA THR A 515 45.11 1.79 -31.50
C THR A 515 43.95 1.05 -30.84
N LYS A 516 43.24 0.27 -31.66
CA LYS A 516 42.25 -0.70 -31.22
C LYS A 516 42.44 -2.00 -32.00
N ASN A 517 42.58 -3.11 -31.30
CA ASN A 517 42.75 -4.46 -31.86
C ASN A 517 43.80 -4.50 -33.00
N GLY A 518 44.97 -3.88 -32.75
CA GLY A 518 46.09 -3.82 -33.70
C GLY A 518 45.96 -2.81 -34.85
N LYS A 519 44.94 -1.95 -34.89
CA LYS A 519 44.76 -0.91 -35.93
C LYS A 519 44.75 0.48 -35.33
N ARG A 520 45.38 1.47 -35.99
CA ARG A 520 45.33 2.89 -35.57
C ARG A 520 43.89 3.41 -35.63
N ILE A 521 43.49 4.20 -34.63
CA ILE A 521 42.17 4.85 -34.54
C ILE A 521 42.30 6.30 -34.09
N GLY A 522 41.34 7.12 -34.51
CA GLY A 522 41.32 8.55 -34.21
C GLY A 522 42.44 9.35 -34.88
N ASP A 523 42.49 10.63 -34.56
CA ASP A 523 43.47 11.58 -35.09
C ASP A 523 44.81 11.49 -34.36
N ILE A 524 45.87 11.96 -35.01
CA ILE A 524 47.18 12.12 -34.38
C ILE A 524 47.17 13.39 -33.52
N ILE A 525 47.47 13.26 -32.24
CA ILE A 525 47.51 14.37 -31.30
C ILE A 525 48.94 14.91 -31.23
N ILE A 526 49.21 16.00 -31.96
CA ILE A 526 50.47 16.73 -31.88
C ILE A 526 50.48 17.52 -30.56
N LEU A 527 51.50 17.30 -29.72
CA LEU A 527 51.61 17.93 -28.42
C LEU A 527 52.06 19.39 -28.57
N THR A 528 51.41 20.32 -27.88
CA THR A 528 51.70 21.77 -28.00
C THR A 528 52.99 22.21 -27.34
N LYS A 529 53.48 21.44 -26.37
CA LYS A 529 54.73 21.67 -25.63
C LYS A 529 55.69 20.51 -25.88
N ASN A 530 56.98 20.79 -25.92
CA ASN A 530 58.03 19.78 -25.76
C ASN A 530 58.18 19.42 -24.27
N ALA A 531 57.08 19.00 -23.62
CA ALA A 531 57.13 18.50 -22.25
C ALA A 531 57.99 17.24 -22.21
N ALA A 532 58.91 17.16 -21.25
CA ALA A 532 59.95 16.14 -21.26
C ALA A 532 59.41 14.73 -20.99
N ASN A 533 58.34 14.62 -20.20
CA ASN A 533 57.88 13.39 -19.56
C ASN A 533 56.37 13.16 -19.80
N TYR A 534 56.00 11.92 -20.12
CA TYR A 534 54.62 11.45 -20.22
C TYR A 534 54.47 10.11 -19.48
N CYS A 535 53.68 10.09 -18.41
CA CYS A 535 53.43 8.88 -17.64
C CYS A 535 52.27 8.08 -18.28
N PRO A 536 52.46 6.79 -18.62
CA PRO A 536 51.36 5.92 -19.06
C PRO A 536 50.23 5.89 -18.04
N PHE A 537 49.00 6.09 -18.52
CA PHE A 537 47.78 6.21 -17.73
C PHE A 537 46.71 5.22 -18.19
N ILE A 538 46.00 4.65 -17.23
CA ILE A 538 44.71 3.99 -17.44
C ILE A 538 43.70 4.51 -16.41
N GLY A 539 42.45 4.62 -16.81
CA GLY A 539 41.34 4.95 -15.91
C GLY A 539 40.21 3.95 -16.02
N LEU A 540 39.62 3.53 -14.90
CA LEU A 540 38.63 2.45 -14.85
C LEU A 540 37.43 2.80 -13.94
N LYS A 541 36.21 2.50 -14.40
CA LYS A 541 34.95 2.46 -13.63
C LYS A 541 34.13 1.24 -14.05
N CYS A 542 33.92 0.32 -13.12
CA CYS A 542 33.15 -0.93 -13.28
C CYS A 542 33.70 -1.90 -14.34
N CYS A 543 34.93 -1.69 -14.80
CA CYS A 543 35.64 -2.53 -15.75
C CYS A 543 37.05 -2.83 -15.26
N SER A 544 37.51 -4.05 -15.49
CA SER A 544 38.90 -4.47 -15.27
C SER A 544 39.73 -4.27 -16.54
N ALA A 545 41.04 -4.33 -16.41
CA ALA A 545 41.96 -4.36 -17.55
C ALA A 545 43.13 -5.31 -17.32
N LYS A 546 43.70 -5.86 -18.40
CA LYS A 546 45.03 -6.48 -18.38
C LYS A 546 45.98 -5.63 -19.23
N ILE A 547 47.01 -5.07 -18.61
CA ILE A 547 48.00 -4.23 -19.29
C ILE A 547 49.16 -5.07 -19.81
N ASN A 548 49.63 -4.71 -21.01
CA ASN A 548 50.93 -5.09 -21.53
C ASN A 548 51.79 -3.81 -21.73
N PHE A 549 52.89 -3.70 -20.99
CA PHE A 549 53.89 -2.63 -21.16
C PHE A 549 55.07 -3.04 -22.06
N GLY A 550 55.01 -4.21 -22.71
CA GLY A 550 56.13 -4.76 -23.47
C GLY A 550 57.26 -5.31 -22.60
N ASN A 551 56.96 -5.67 -21.35
CA ASN A 551 57.92 -6.25 -20.39
C ASN A 551 58.50 -7.60 -20.86
N ASP A 552 57.76 -8.29 -21.74
CA ASP A 552 58.06 -9.60 -22.30
C ASP A 552 57.27 -9.72 -23.61
N LEU A 553 57.91 -9.44 -24.74
CA LEU A 553 57.29 -9.44 -26.07
C LEU A 553 57.33 -10.81 -26.76
N GLU A 554 58.03 -11.79 -26.19
CA GLU A 554 58.10 -13.15 -26.74
C GLU A 554 56.89 -13.97 -26.27
N ALA A 555 56.58 -13.96 -24.98
CA ALA A 555 55.38 -14.63 -24.45
C ALA A 555 54.12 -13.73 -24.49
N ARG A 556 54.28 -12.40 -24.53
CA ARG A 556 53.18 -11.43 -24.64
C ARG A 556 53.49 -10.33 -25.67
N PRO A 557 53.52 -10.65 -26.98
CA PRO A 557 53.59 -9.64 -28.03
C PRO A 557 52.41 -8.67 -27.96
N PHE A 558 52.60 -7.46 -28.46
CA PHE A 558 51.52 -6.51 -28.73
C PHE A 558 50.64 -7.00 -29.90
N ILE A 559 49.35 -6.64 -29.90
CA ILE A 559 48.48 -6.87 -31.06
C ILE A 559 48.78 -5.85 -32.17
N TYR A 560 49.23 -4.64 -31.82
CA TYR A 560 49.81 -3.70 -32.77
C TYR A 560 51.27 -4.02 -33.08
N ASN A 561 51.60 -4.19 -34.37
CA ASN A 561 52.99 -4.35 -34.80
C ASN A 561 53.74 -3.01 -34.79
N VAL A 562 54.36 -2.71 -33.65
CA VAL A 562 55.20 -1.52 -33.42
C VAL A 562 56.39 -1.38 -34.39
N TYR A 563 56.85 -2.48 -35.01
CA TYR A 563 57.95 -2.45 -35.99
C TYR A 563 57.50 -2.00 -37.39
N ASN A 564 56.18 -2.00 -37.65
CA ASN A 564 55.58 -1.51 -38.90
C ASN A 564 55.05 -0.07 -38.77
N HIS A 565 55.40 0.68 -37.71
CA HIS A 565 54.99 2.07 -37.58
C HIS A 565 55.79 2.95 -38.56
N THR A 566 55.08 3.64 -39.46
CA THR A 566 55.63 4.69 -40.32
C THR A 566 55.07 6.05 -39.90
N LEU A 567 55.88 7.10 -40.08
CA LEU A 567 55.44 8.50 -40.01
C LEU A 567 54.36 8.76 -41.07
#